data_AF-A0A9D2BUN2-F1
#
_entry.id   AF-A0A9D2BUN2-F1
#
_cell.length_a   1.000
_cell.length_b   1.000
_cell.length_c   1.000
_cell.angle_alpha   90.00
_cell.angle_beta   90.00
_cell.angle_gamma   90.00
#
_symmetry.space_group_name_H-M   'P 1'
#
loop_
_entity.id
_entity.type
_entity.pdbx_description
1 polymer ?
#
loop_
_entity_poly.entity_id
_entity_poly.type
_entity_poly.pdbx_seq_one_letter_code
_entity_poly.pdbx_strand_id
1 'polypeptide(L)'
;MEKQRSNTGLWQDAAAQKRWLRRFLLLAAVLLLPAVILAFYARPSADDYVYAARTHAVVQQYGLDLPRLLAAAWDTNVYYFHNWQGLYVSGFVLALQPAIFGNAWYGLTLLCVLAPLLACLYGAARLTVRALAPQQKYLPAALAVLLLYAFVQGMPAPVEGLYWFNGAMNYQPYFALAVLNAALAFVLALPQTSRKRRAALAACGALLGLVIGGGHQVVAVMDLLVLALAAALCARRRNFWPCPALAAAAAGLLINITAPGTQVRAGGLAQAGFAEAVAKSFVLAALQWVRWLDVPLLCLLALLALPLRRLAQSRALPDRTFRRPWAGPAVTFVLMWAMIFLPSYTMGGIGAGRLLNVVWMTFVLGLAVSEFLLFGWLERVRGHSLAGAERLCAAHARAVPWVAAAMLVCIGCIGSHTVKEGQDNRFATSLEAVYELAAGEAQRFAAALDAREALLYDPAVPNAEITPLAADERPWLLFYTDVAVGPDLWGLTPYYSKDSVTVVAPQGQDGAS
;
A
#
# COMPACT_ATOMS: atom_id res chain seq x y z
N MET A 1 -22.24 -51.71 4.49
CA MET A 1 -22.55 -50.35 4.95
C MET A 1 -21.42 -49.42 4.57
N GLU A 2 -21.45 -48.96 3.33
CA GLU A 2 -20.48 -48.00 2.80
C GLU A 2 -20.88 -46.62 3.33
N LYS A 3 -20.03 -46.06 4.19
CA LYS A 3 -20.28 -44.77 4.84
C LYS A 3 -20.29 -43.70 3.75
N GLN A 4 -21.49 -43.30 3.33
CA GLN A 4 -21.74 -42.08 2.54
C GLN A 4 -21.02 -40.93 3.26
N ARG A 5 -19.78 -40.65 2.87
CA ARG A 5 -19.10 -39.42 3.24
C ARG A 5 -19.92 -38.35 2.56
N SER A 6 -20.75 -37.66 3.35
CA SER A 6 -21.39 -36.44 2.88
C SER A 6 -20.28 -35.58 2.30
N ASN A 7 -20.39 -35.33 1.00
CA ASN A 7 -19.42 -34.56 0.24
C ASN A 7 -19.66 -33.09 0.62
N THR A 8 -19.39 -32.75 1.88
CA THR A 8 -19.46 -31.39 2.39
C THR A 8 -18.38 -30.62 1.65
N GLY A 9 -18.82 -29.62 0.88
CA GLY A 9 -17.92 -28.87 0.01
C GLY A 9 -16.72 -28.31 0.78
N LEU A 10 -15.61 -28.04 0.07
CA LEU A 10 -14.33 -27.54 0.59
C LEU A 10 -14.45 -26.44 1.67
N TRP A 11 -15.52 -25.63 1.57
CA TRP A 11 -15.80 -24.46 2.39
C TRP A 11 -16.84 -24.67 3.50
N GLN A 12 -17.38 -25.89 3.66
CA GLN A 12 -18.29 -26.24 4.76
C GLN A 12 -17.56 -26.92 5.93
N ASP A 13 -16.42 -27.56 5.66
CA ASP A 13 -15.58 -28.18 6.70
C ASP A 13 -14.55 -27.17 7.24
N ALA A 14 -14.73 -26.73 8.50
CA ALA A 14 -13.79 -25.85 9.19
C ALA A 14 -12.38 -26.45 9.31
N ALA A 15 -12.26 -27.78 9.40
CA ALA A 15 -10.95 -28.44 9.44
C ALA A 15 -10.25 -28.41 8.08
N ALA A 16 -11.00 -28.59 6.99
CA ALA A 16 -10.49 -28.36 5.65
C ALA A 16 -10.00 -26.92 5.49
N GLN A 17 -10.83 -25.92 5.79
CA GLN A 17 -10.44 -24.51 5.69
C GLN A 17 -9.15 -24.20 6.46
N LYS A 18 -9.00 -24.76 7.66
CA LYS A 18 -7.78 -24.60 8.47
C LYS A 18 -6.55 -25.20 7.80
N ARG A 19 -6.64 -26.41 7.22
CA ARG A 19 -5.53 -27.04 6.49
C ARG A 19 -5.15 -26.23 5.26
N TRP A 20 -6.14 -25.73 4.53
CA TRP A 20 -5.96 -24.88 3.36
C TRP A 20 -5.27 -23.57 3.68
N LEU A 21 -5.77 -22.86 4.69
CA LEU A 21 -5.15 -21.64 5.17
C LEU A 21 -3.68 -21.88 5.54
N ARG A 22 -3.36 -22.96 6.26
CA ARG A 22 -1.96 -23.27 6.62
C ARG A 22 -1.06 -23.46 5.40
N ARG A 23 -1.51 -24.22 4.41
CA ARG A 23 -0.75 -24.44 3.16
C ARG A 23 -0.56 -23.15 2.38
N PHE A 24 -1.62 -22.35 2.30
CA PHE A 24 -1.62 -21.06 1.64
C PHE A 24 -0.64 -20.09 2.31
N LEU A 25 -0.71 -19.97 3.65
CA LEU A 25 0.22 -19.17 4.45
C LEU A 25 1.67 -19.59 4.23
N LEU A 26 1.94 -20.91 4.28
CA LEU A 26 3.29 -21.43 4.11
C LEU A 26 3.83 -21.14 2.71
N LEU A 27 3.02 -21.35 1.67
CA LEU A 27 3.43 -21.07 0.29
C LEU A 27 3.65 -19.58 0.05
N ALA A 28 2.73 -18.72 0.51
CA ALA A 28 2.90 -17.27 0.42
C ALA A 28 4.16 -16.79 1.17
N ALA A 29 4.43 -17.34 2.36
CA ALA A 29 5.63 -17.02 3.12
C ALA A 29 6.91 -17.44 2.40
N VAL A 30 6.95 -18.64 1.81
CA VAL A 30 8.09 -19.12 1.01
C VAL A 30 8.30 -18.24 -0.21
N LEU A 31 7.23 -17.90 -0.93
CA LEU A 31 7.31 -17.07 -2.14
C LEU A 31 7.71 -15.62 -1.83
N LEU A 32 7.41 -15.09 -0.65
CA LEU A 32 7.82 -13.75 -0.22
C LEU A 32 9.20 -13.72 0.44
N LEU A 33 9.79 -14.87 0.77
CA LEU A 33 11.05 -14.95 1.49
C LEU A 33 12.20 -14.18 0.81
N PRO A 34 12.40 -14.24 -0.52
CA PRO A 34 13.45 -13.46 -1.19
C PRO A 34 13.29 -11.95 -0.96
N ALA A 35 12.06 -11.43 -1.05
CA ALA A 35 11.77 -10.02 -0.79
C ALA A 35 12.05 -9.62 0.67
N VAL A 36 11.84 -10.53 1.62
CA VAL A 36 12.19 -10.32 3.04
C VAL A 36 13.71 -10.31 3.24
N ILE A 37 14.44 -11.24 2.60
CA ILE A 37 15.90 -11.29 2.67
C ILE A 37 16.51 -10.01 2.09
N LEU A 38 15.94 -9.49 1.00
CA LEU A 38 16.41 -8.26 0.38
C LEU A 38 16.35 -7.05 1.33
N ALA A 39 15.41 -7.02 2.26
CA ALA A 39 15.27 -5.91 3.21
C ALA A 39 16.52 -5.70 4.08
N PHE A 40 17.32 -6.74 4.36
CA PHE A 40 18.57 -6.61 5.12
C PHE A 40 19.63 -5.75 4.40
N TYR A 41 19.50 -5.57 3.09
CA TYR A 41 20.38 -4.76 2.26
C TYR A 41 19.83 -3.36 2.00
N ALA A 42 18.61 -3.05 2.45
CA ALA A 42 18.04 -1.72 2.30
C ALA A 42 18.82 -0.69 3.14
N ARG A 43 18.96 0.53 2.61
CA ARG A 43 19.68 1.66 3.24
C ARG A 43 18.92 2.98 3.01
N PRO A 44 19.04 3.96 3.92
CA PRO A 44 18.32 5.23 3.80
C PRO A 44 18.75 6.02 2.56
N SER A 45 17.82 6.80 2.02
CA SER A 45 18.09 7.69 0.89
C SER A 45 17.21 8.95 0.93
N ALA A 46 17.72 10.03 0.33
CA ALA A 46 16.99 11.27 0.10
C ALA A 46 16.29 11.81 1.35
N ASP A 47 14.95 11.93 1.32
CA ASP A 47 14.14 12.51 2.37
C ASP A 47 14.28 11.80 3.73
N ASP A 48 14.78 10.56 3.78
CA ASP A 48 15.03 9.86 5.05
C ASP A 48 15.98 10.64 5.96
N TYR A 49 16.95 11.37 5.40
CA TYR A 49 17.92 12.14 6.17
C TYR A 49 17.29 13.42 6.72
N VAL A 50 16.70 14.26 5.86
CA VAL A 50 16.13 15.56 6.31
C VAL A 50 14.99 15.36 7.32
N TYR A 51 14.11 14.39 7.10
CA TYR A 51 13.03 14.10 8.06
C TYR A 51 13.54 13.52 9.38
N ALA A 52 14.66 12.79 9.37
CA ALA A 52 15.16 12.13 10.57
C ALA A 52 16.33 12.85 11.25
N ALA A 53 16.78 14.01 10.75
CA ALA A 53 17.96 14.70 11.30
C ALA A 53 17.83 14.99 12.81
N ARG A 54 16.66 15.47 13.26
CA ARG A 54 16.43 15.78 14.69
C ARG A 54 16.36 14.54 15.56
N THR A 55 15.68 13.49 15.10
CA THR A 55 15.50 12.24 15.85
C THR A 55 16.80 11.44 15.89
N HIS A 56 17.55 11.42 14.79
CA HIS A 56 18.89 10.87 14.73
C HIS A 56 19.84 11.58 15.71
N ALA A 57 19.86 12.91 15.73
CA ALA A 57 20.68 13.68 16.67
C ALA A 57 20.34 13.32 18.15
N VAL A 58 19.05 13.15 18.48
CA VAL A 58 18.64 12.68 19.82
C VAL A 58 19.22 11.30 20.13
N VAL A 59 19.14 10.37 19.19
CA VAL A 59 19.68 9.01 19.38
C VAL A 59 21.19 9.03 19.54
N GLN A 60 21.92 9.84 18.76
CA GLN A 60 23.37 9.96 18.87
C GLN A 60 23.79 10.58 20.21
N GLN A 61 23.07 11.60 20.68
CA GLN A 61 23.45 12.33 21.90
C GLN A 61 23.01 11.62 23.19
N TYR A 62 21.85 10.97 23.19
CA TYR A 62 21.20 10.47 24.40
C TYR A 62 20.91 8.96 24.37
N GLY A 63 21.17 8.27 23.26
CA GLY A 63 20.72 6.90 23.06
C GLY A 63 19.19 6.82 22.93
N LEU A 64 18.59 5.71 23.42
CA LEU A 64 17.14 5.52 23.38
C LEU A 64 16.43 6.29 24.51
N ASP A 65 16.28 7.61 24.36
CA ASP A 65 15.44 8.47 25.20
C ASP A 65 14.09 8.71 24.49
N LEU A 66 13.08 7.91 24.85
CA LEU A 66 11.78 7.93 24.18
C LEU A 66 11.06 9.29 24.28
N PRO A 67 10.95 9.95 25.46
CA PRO A 67 10.38 11.30 25.53
C PRO A 67 11.04 12.31 24.59
N ARG A 68 12.38 12.38 24.56
CA ARG A 68 13.09 13.30 23.66
C ARG A 68 12.91 12.93 22.19
N LEU A 69 12.93 11.63 21.89
CA LEU A 69 12.74 11.14 20.53
C LEU A 69 11.35 11.51 19.98
N LEU A 70 10.31 11.31 20.78
CA LEU A 70 8.94 11.66 20.40
C LEU A 70 8.76 13.19 20.28
N ALA A 71 9.41 13.97 21.14
CA ALA A 71 9.42 15.43 21.02
C ALA A 71 10.11 15.89 19.72
N ALA A 72 11.27 15.32 19.38
CA ALA A 72 11.98 15.63 18.14
C ALA A 72 11.18 15.25 16.88
N ALA A 73 10.50 14.10 16.90
CA ALA A 73 9.60 13.69 15.82
C ALA A 73 8.40 14.65 15.69
N TRP A 74 7.85 15.13 16.81
CA TRP A 74 6.78 16.13 16.82
C TRP A 74 7.25 17.48 16.27
N ASP A 75 8.41 17.96 16.70
CA ASP A 75 8.98 19.22 16.21
C ASP A 75 9.25 19.15 14.70
N THR A 76 9.66 17.99 14.21
CA THR A 76 9.82 17.74 12.77
C THR A 76 8.49 17.82 12.05
N ASN A 77 7.45 17.15 12.57
CA ASN A 77 6.09 17.24 12.03
C ASN A 77 5.59 18.69 11.94
N VAL A 78 5.76 19.48 13.01
CA VAL A 78 5.39 20.90 13.03
C VAL A 78 6.18 21.69 11.99
N TYR A 79 7.50 21.46 11.87
CA TYR A 79 8.33 22.14 10.87
C TYR A 79 7.81 21.89 9.45
N TYR A 80 7.59 20.63 9.07
CA TYR A 80 7.13 20.30 7.72
C TYR A 80 5.70 20.80 7.45
N PHE A 81 4.82 20.74 8.46
CA PHE A 81 3.47 21.29 8.39
C PHE A 81 3.45 22.77 7.98
N HIS A 82 4.40 23.55 8.49
CA HIS A 82 4.52 24.98 8.19
C HIS A 82 5.33 25.29 6.93
N ASN A 83 6.33 24.48 6.58
CA ASN A 83 7.35 24.87 5.60
C ASN A 83 7.39 24.03 4.32
N TRP A 84 6.70 22.88 4.24
CA TRP A 84 6.83 21.99 3.08
C TRP A 84 5.54 21.27 2.67
N GLN A 85 4.81 20.66 3.58
CA GLN A 85 3.56 19.98 3.25
C GLN A 85 2.72 19.85 4.52
N GLY A 86 1.40 20.05 4.42
CA GLY A 86 0.43 19.99 5.53
C GLY A 86 0.22 18.63 6.18
N LEU A 87 1.24 17.76 6.16
CA LEU A 87 1.28 16.49 6.85
C LEU A 87 1.34 16.76 8.36
N TYR A 88 0.21 16.58 9.07
CA TYR A 88 0.16 16.71 10.53
C TYR A 88 0.24 15.36 11.28
N VAL A 89 0.24 14.23 10.55
CA VAL A 89 0.53 12.90 11.11
C VAL A 89 1.76 12.30 10.42
N SER A 90 1.88 12.43 9.11
CA SER A 90 2.97 11.75 8.39
C SER A 90 4.35 12.29 8.70
N GLY A 91 4.54 13.61 8.88
CA GLY A 91 5.85 14.15 9.24
C GLY A 91 6.43 13.51 10.51
N PHE A 92 5.56 13.23 11.50
CA PHE A 92 5.94 12.54 12.73
C PHE A 92 6.43 11.11 12.47
N VAL A 93 5.72 10.35 11.63
CA VAL A 93 6.08 8.96 11.30
C VAL A 93 7.37 8.90 10.49
N LEU A 94 7.53 9.81 9.52
CA LEU A 94 8.69 9.88 8.63
C LEU A 94 9.98 10.21 9.41
N ALA A 95 9.88 10.97 10.50
CA ALA A 95 11.00 11.26 11.38
C ALA A 95 11.49 10.05 12.18
N LEU A 96 10.77 8.94 12.21
CA LEU A 96 11.09 7.73 13.00
C LEU A 96 11.61 6.58 12.12
N GLN A 97 12.29 6.91 11.03
CA GLN A 97 12.88 5.91 10.13
C GLN A 97 13.92 5.03 10.88
N PRO A 98 14.02 3.72 10.60
CA PRO A 98 14.78 2.81 11.48
C PRO A 98 16.30 3.03 11.51
N ALA A 99 16.90 3.59 10.46
CA ALA A 99 18.33 3.91 10.41
C ALA A 99 18.76 5.03 11.36
N ILE A 100 17.85 5.68 12.10
CA ILE A 100 18.26 6.53 13.22
C ILE A 100 19.09 5.74 14.26
N PHE A 101 18.93 4.42 14.31
CA PHE A 101 19.70 3.50 15.15
C PHE A 101 20.89 2.85 14.41
N GLY A 102 21.17 3.27 13.17
CA GLY A 102 22.20 2.74 12.28
C GLY A 102 21.62 2.04 11.05
N ASN A 103 22.34 2.14 9.92
CA ASN A 103 21.93 1.64 8.61
C ASN A 103 21.45 0.17 8.58
N ALA A 104 22.04 -0.70 9.39
CA ALA A 104 21.66 -2.12 9.47
C ALA A 104 20.19 -2.34 9.89
N TRP A 105 19.59 -1.39 10.62
CA TRP A 105 18.20 -1.46 11.07
C TRP A 105 17.20 -1.00 10.00
N TYR A 106 17.65 -0.35 8.94
CA TYR A 106 16.78 0.23 7.92
C TYR A 106 15.84 -0.80 7.26
N GLY A 107 16.26 -2.06 7.16
CA GLY A 107 15.43 -3.16 6.68
C GLY A 107 14.12 -3.37 7.45
N LEU A 108 14.01 -2.88 8.69
CA LEU A 108 12.75 -2.87 9.44
C LEU A 108 11.65 -2.06 8.76
N THR A 109 11.98 -1.21 7.79
CA THR A 109 11.02 -0.52 6.91
C THR A 109 9.99 -1.48 6.32
N LEU A 110 10.43 -2.65 5.83
CA LEU A 110 9.53 -3.64 5.26
C LEU A 110 8.49 -4.11 6.30
N LEU A 111 8.90 -4.32 7.54
CA LEU A 111 7.99 -4.70 8.63
C LEU A 111 7.02 -3.56 8.99
N CYS A 112 7.52 -2.32 9.05
CA CYS A 112 6.71 -1.12 9.29
C CYS A 112 5.62 -0.92 8.23
N VAL A 113 5.83 -1.43 7.01
CA VAL A 113 4.83 -1.41 5.92
C VAL A 113 3.89 -2.61 6.00
N LEU A 114 4.45 -3.84 6.03
CA LEU A 114 3.66 -5.06 5.89
C LEU A 114 2.78 -5.34 7.12
N ALA A 115 3.23 -5.01 8.33
CA ALA A 115 2.47 -5.31 9.55
C ALA A 115 1.17 -4.48 9.65
N PRO A 116 1.18 -3.13 9.50
CA PRO A 116 -0.05 -2.35 9.46
C PRO A 116 -0.96 -2.74 8.29
N LEU A 117 -0.39 -2.97 7.10
CA LEU A 117 -1.15 -3.36 5.93
C LEU A 117 -1.88 -4.69 6.14
N LEU A 118 -1.19 -5.72 6.64
CA LEU A 118 -1.79 -7.01 6.99
C LEU A 118 -2.85 -6.87 8.09
N ALA A 119 -2.57 -6.10 9.14
CA ALA A 119 -3.47 -5.90 10.26
C ALA A 119 -4.79 -5.24 9.83
N CYS A 120 -4.71 -4.19 9.01
CA CYS A 120 -5.89 -3.50 8.49
C CYS A 120 -6.64 -4.33 7.44
N LEU A 121 -5.95 -5.04 6.55
CA LEU A 121 -6.58 -5.98 5.61
C LEU A 121 -7.32 -7.09 6.37
N TYR A 122 -6.71 -7.67 7.40
CA TYR A 122 -7.35 -8.65 8.26
C TYR A 122 -8.52 -8.06 9.03
N GLY A 123 -8.37 -6.85 9.59
CA GLY A 123 -9.45 -6.13 10.26
C GLY A 123 -10.65 -5.90 9.34
N ALA A 124 -10.41 -5.40 8.14
CA ALA A 124 -11.41 -5.16 7.12
C ALA A 124 -12.10 -6.45 6.67
N ALA A 125 -11.33 -7.49 6.33
CA ALA A 125 -11.86 -8.80 5.97
C ALA A 125 -12.66 -9.41 7.13
N ARG A 126 -12.20 -9.28 8.38
CA ARG A 126 -12.88 -9.81 9.56
C ARG A 126 -14.21 -9.10 9.81
N LEU A 127 -14.26 -7.78 9.66
CA LEU A 127 -15.49 -6.99 9.79
C LEU A 127 -16.51 -7.41 8.72
N THR A 128 -16.09 -7.43 7.46
CA THR A 128 -16.94 -7.76 6.31
C THR A 128 -17.43 -9.20 6.34
N VAL A 129 -16.53 -10.17 6.52
CA VAL A 129 -16.89 -11.60 6.56
C VAL A 129 -17.76 -11.91 7.76
N ARG A 130 -17.50 -11.36 8.95
CA ARG A 130 -18.39 -11.60 10.10
C ARG A 130 -19.79 -11.02 9.91
N ALA A 131 -19.89 -9.91 9.17
CA ALA A 131 -21.17 -9.29 8.87
C ALA A 131 -21.96 -10.06 7.78
N LEU A 132 -21.28 -10.69 6.84
CA LEU A 132 -21.91 -11.38 5.71
C LEU A 132 -22.04 -12.90 5.90
N ALA A 133 -21.04 -13.55 6.46
CA ALA A 133 -20.93 -14.99 6.62
C ALA A 133 -20.19 -15.36 7.93
N PRO A 134 -20.82 -15.15 9.10
CA PRO A 134 -20.19 -15.34 10.42
C PRO A 134 -19.65 -16.76 10.67
N GLN A 135 -20.15 -17.75 9.94
CA GLN A 135 -19.67 -19.13 9.95
C GLN A 135 -18.26 -19.31 9.37
N GLN A 136 -17.79 -18.37 8.53
CA GLN A 136 -16.50 -18.44 7.83
C GLN A 136 -15.34 -17.92 8.69
N LYS A 137 -14.95 -18.70 9.71
CA LYS A 137 -13.99 -18.27 10.74
C LYS A 137 -12.56 -18.01 10.21
N TYR A 138 -12.10 -18.78 9.23
CA TYR A 138 -10.73 -18.70 8.70
C TYR A 138 -10.59 -17.83 7.44
N LEU A 139 -11.71 -17.53 6.79
CA LEU A 139 -11.72 -16.76 5.55
C LEU A 139 -11.09 -15.35 5.69
N PRO A 140 -11.28 -14.60 6.79
CA PRO A 140 -10.64 -13.29 6.93
C PRO A 140 -9.12 -13.33 6.81
N ALA A 141 -8.48 -14.32 7.44
CA ALA A 141 -7.03 -14.47 7.38
C ALA A 141 -6.57 -14.88 5.97
N ALA A 142 -7.31 -15.77 5.31
CA ALA A 142 -7.01 -16.18 3.94
C ALA A 142 -7.08 -14.99 2.96
N LEU A 143 -8.14 -14.18 3.03
CA LEU A 143 -8.30 -12.99 2.20
C LEU A 143 -7.20 -11.95 2.47
N ALA A 144 -6.89 -11.70 3.74
CA ALA A 144 -5.86 -10.73 4.10
C ALA A 144 -4.48 -11.11 3.57
N VAL A 145 -4.10 -12.39 3.69
CA VAL A 145 -2.80 -12.86 3.19
C VAL A 145 -2.79 -12.91 1.66
N LEU A 146 -3.88 -13.32 1.01
CA LEU A 146 -3.95 -13.35 -0.45
C LEU A 146 -3.82 -11.95 -1.05
N LEU A 147 -4.54 -10.98 -0.47
CA LEU A 147 -4.46 -9.59 -0.90
C LEU A 147 -3.10 -8.99 -0.60
N LEU A 148 -2.51 -9.23 0.58
CA LEU A 148 -1.15 -8.78 0.88
C LEU A 148 -0.12 -9.38 -0.08
N TYR A 149 -0.23 -10.68 -0.35
CA TYR A 149 0.65 -11.38 -1.28
C TYR A 149 0.55 -10.78 -2.68
N ALA A 150 -0.67 -10.62 -3.19
CA ALA A 150 -0.89 -9.93 -4.46
C ALA A 150 -0.26 -8.54 -4.41
N PHE A 151 -0.51 -7.78 -3.34
CA PHE A 151 -0.02 -6.41 -3.19
C PHE A 151 1.49 -6.29 -3.28
N VAL A 152 2.23 -7.21 -2.65
CA VAL A 152 3.68 -7.23 -2.72
C VAL A 152 4.16 -7.64 -4.11
N GLN A 153 3.58 -8.68 -4.71
CA GLN A 153 4.07 -9.22 -5.98
C GLN A 153 3.77 -8.33 -7.19
N GLY A 154 2.62 -7.66 -7.19
CA GLY A 154 2.18 -6.79 -8.28
C GLY A 154 2.44 -5.30 -8.05
N MET A 155 3.24 -4.93 -7.05
CA MET A 155 3.47 -3.53 -6.74
C MET A 155 4.19 -2.81 -7.90
N PRO A 156 3.62 -1.73 -8.47
CA PRO A 156 4.23 -0.97 -9.56
C PRO A 156 5.66 -0.47 -9.30
N ALA A 157 5.90 0.07 -8.11
CA ALA A 157 7.20 0.60 -7.68
C ALA A 157 7.55 0.04 -6.30
N PRO A 158 8.07 -1.20 -6.21
CA PRO A 158 8.34 -1.86 -4.94
C PRO A 158 9.32 -1.09 -4.05
N VAL A 159 10.37 -0.49 -4.65
CA VAL A 159 11.34 0.33 -3.89
C VAL A 159 10.67 1.44 -3.10
N GLU A 160 9.79 2.22 -3.74
CA GLU A 160 9.09 3.33 -3.08
C GLU A 160 7.94 2.88 -2.18
N GLY A 161 7.52 1.62 -2.26
CA GLY A 161 6.37 1.09 -1.51
C GLY A 161 6.70 0.11 -0.39
N LEU A 162 7.90 -0.47 -0.38
CA LEU A 162 8.32 -1.52 0.55
C LEU A 162 9.66 -1.25 1.23
N TYR A 163 10.62 -0.63 0.53
CA TYR A 163 12.02 -0.57 0.99
C TYR A 163 12.47 0.84 1.35
N TRP A 164 12.07 1.86 0.59
CA TRP A 164 12.35 3.26 0.92
C TRP A 164 11.33 3.80 1.93
N PHE A 165 11.79 4.08 3.15
CA PHE A 165 10.95 4.38 4.31
C PHE A 165 10.07 5.60 4.08
N ASN A 166 10.64 6.74 3.65
CA ASN A 166 9.86 7.94 3.47
C ASN A 166 8.73 7.75 2.44
N GLY A 167 9.04 7.15 1.30
CA GLY A 167 8.06 6.85 0.26
C GLY A 167 6.98 5.88 0.72
N ALA A 168 7.36 4.80 1.40
CA ALA A 168 6.43 3.77 1.79
C ALA A 168 5.51 4.25 2.93
N MET A 169 6.09 4.84 3.98
CA MET A 169 5.36 5.24 5.19
C MET A 169 4.46 6.45 4.98
N ASN A 170 4.71 7.29 3.97
CA ASN A 170 3.84 8.41 3.63
C ASN A 170 2.53 7.96 2.94
N TYR A 171 2.44 6.72 2.43
CA TYR A 171 1.27 6.23 1.68
C TYR A 171 0.66 4.96 2.27
N GLN A 172 1.44 3.90 2.49
CA GLN A 172 0.89 2.56 2.75
C GLN A 172 0.13 2.42 4.07
N PRO A 173 0.61 2.97 5.20
CA PRO A 173 -0.14 2.92 6.45
C PRO A 173 -1.50 3.62 6.33
N TYR A 174 -1.57 4.77 5.68
CA TYR A 174 -2.82 5.51 5.51
C TYR A 174 -3.78 4.79 4.56
N PHE A 175 -3.26 4.17 3.50
CA PHE A 175 -4.06 3.34 2.61
C PHE A 175 -4.66 2.15 3.36
N ALA A 176 -3.85 1.48 4.18
CA ALA A 176 -4.29 0.39 5.05
C ALA A 176 -5.42 0.84 5.99
N LEU A 177 -5.27 1.99 6.65
CA LEU A 177 -6.31 2.58 7.50
C LEU A 177 -7.59 2.92 6.71
N ALA A 178 -7.48 3.44 5.49
CA ALA A 178 -8.63 3.74 4.64
C ALA A 178 -9.41 2.48 4.24
N VAL A 179 -8.72 1.37 3.94
CA VAL A 179 -9.37 0.07 3.70
C VAL A 179 -10.13 -0.42 4.94
N LEU A 180 -9.55 -0.25 6.13
CA LEU A 180 -10.24 -0.55 7.38
C LEU A 180 -11.45 0.36 7.60
N ASN A 181 -11.32 1.66 7.31
CA ASN A 181 -12.38 2.65 7.45
C ASN A 181 -13.57 2.37 6.51
N ALA A 182 -13.27 1.96 5.27
CA ALA A 182 -14.27 1.49 4.32
C ALA A 182 -15.06 0.27 4.85
N ALA A 183 -14.39 -0.68 5.50
CA ALA A 183 -15.05 -1.83 6.12
C ALA A 183 -15.90 -1.43 7.35
N LEU A 184 -15.46 -0.46 8.15
CA LEU A 184 -16.26 0.12 9.24
C LEU A 184 -17.54 0.76 8.67
N ALA A 185 -17.42 1.61 7.65
CA ALA A 185 -18.55 2.24 6.97
C ALA A 185 -19.51 1.21 6.37
N PHE A 186 -18.97 0.14 5.77
CA PHE A 186 -19.76 -0.99 5.27
C PHE A 186 -20.59 -1.66 6.37
N VAL A 187 -19.98 -1.98 7.52
CA VAL A 187 -20.71 -2.59 8.65
C VAL A 187 -21.76 -1.64 9.25
N LEU A 188 -21.45 -0.34 9.31
CA LEU A 188 -22.39 0.69 9.75
C LEU A 188 -23.59 0.86 8.81
N ALA A 189 -23.42 0.55 7.52
CA ALA A 189 -24.50 0.54 6.54
C ALA A 189 -25.52 -0.60 6.76
N LEU A 190 -25.14 -1.66 7.48
CA LEU A 190 -25.96 -2.84 7.72
C LEU A 190 -26.93 -2.66 8.91
N PRO A 191 -28.14 -3.26 8.84
CA PRO A 191 -29.17 -3.08 9.87
C PRO A 191 -28.86 -3.80 11.20
N GLN A 192 -27.96 -4.79 11.22
CA GLN A 192 -27.84 -5.78 12.31
C GLN A 192 -26.84 -5.44 13.43
N THR A 193 -26.68 -4.16 13.78
CA THR A 193 -25.66 -3.75 14.77
C THR A 193 -26.31 -3.02 15.95
N SER A 194 -26.01 -3.44 17.18
CA SER A 194 -26.49 -2.75 18.39
C SER A 194 -26.02 -1.29 18.43
N ARG A 195 -26.81 -0.41 19.04
CA ARG A 195 -26.52 1.04 19.07
C ARG A 195 -25.16 1.36 19.67
N LYS A 196 -24.79 0.68 20.78
CA LYS A 196 -23.47 0.83 21.43
C LYS A 196 -22.33 0.46 20.47
N ARG A 197 -22.45 -0.68 19.79
CA ARG A 197 -21.44 -1.12 18.82
C ARG A 197 -21.36 -0.17 17.62
N ARG A 198 -22.50 0.35 17.12
CA ARG A 198 -22.50 1.37 16.05
C ARG A 198 -21.79 2.64 16.46
N ALA A 199 -22.06 3.15 17.67
CA ALA A 199 -21.37 4.33 18.18
C ALA A 199 -19.86 4.12 18.26
N ALA A 200 -19.40 2.98 18.77
CA ALA A 200 -17.97 2.65 18.81
C ALA A 200 -17.33 2.56 17.42
N LEU A 201 -18.00 1.91 16.45
CA LEU A 201 -17.51 1.83 15.08
C LEU A 201 -17.48 3.21 14.38
N ALA A 202 -18.48 4.05 14.62
CA ALA A 202 -18.53 5.40 14.06
C ALA A 202 -17.46 6.31 14.67
N ALA A 203 -17.22 6.23 15.98
CA ALA A 203 -16.13 6.95 16.65
C ALA A 203 -14.76 6.49 16.14
N CYS A 204 -14.57 5.17 15.97
CA CYS A 204 -13.36 4.63 15.38
C CYS A 204 -13.17 5.12 13.94
N GLY A 205 -14.21 5.09 13.11
CA GLY A 205 -14.14 5.61 11.73
C GLY A 205 -13.85 7.11 11.64
N ALA A 206 -14.36 7.91 12.59
CA ALA A 206 -14.04 9.33 12.70
C ALA A 206 -12.57 9.56 13.06
N LEU A 207 -12.04 8.81 14.05
CA LEU A 207 -10.61 8.87 14.38
C LEU A 207 -9.74 8.48 13.19
N LEU A 208 -10.08 7.39 12.49
CA LEU A 208 -9.36 6.97 11.30
C LEU A 208 -9.40 8.02 10.19
N GLY A 209 -10.58 8.59 9.91
CA GLY A 209 -10.72 9.66 8.91
C GLY A 209 -9.81 10.87 9.19
N LEU A 210 -9.73 11.29 10.46
CA LEU A 210 -8.84 12.38 10.86
C LEU A 210 -7.35 11.99 10.74
N VAL A 211 -6.98 10.76 11.10
CA VAL A 211 -5.58 10.30 10.97
C VAL A 211 -5.16 10.18 9.51
N ILE A 212 -6.03 9.64 8.65
CA ILE A 212 -5.79 9.49 7.21
C ILE A 212 -5.60 10.87 6.55
N GLY A 213 -6.41 11.86 6.93
CA GLY A 213 -6.27 13.25 6.47
C GLY A 213 -4.90 13.88 6.78
N GLY A 214 -4.22 13.41 7.83
CA GLY A 214 -2.88 13.89 8.22
C GLY A 214 -1.72 13.18 7.51
N GLY A 215 -2.03 12.18 6.70
CA GLY A 215 -1.10 11.54 5.78
C GLY A 215 -1.09 12.21 4.40
N HIS A 216 -0.74 11.45 3.37
CA HIS A 216 -0.69 11.98 2.01
C HIS A 216 -2.10 12.25 1.43
N GLN A 217 -2.24 13.41 0.77
CA GLN A 217 -3.52 13.94 0.26
C GLN A 217 -4.27 12.99 -0.69
N VAL A 218 -3.55 12.24 -1.52
CA VAL A 218 -4.14 11.27 -2.47
C VAL A 218 -4.96 10.19 -1.75
N VAL A 219 -4.44 9.65 -0.65
CA VAL A 219 -5.13 8.62 0.12
C VAL A 219 -6.30 9.22 0.90
N ALA A 220 -6.13 10.45 1.42
CA ALA A 220 -7.22 11.19 2.06
C ALA A 220 -8.39 11.48 1.11
N VAL A 221 -8.11 11.85 -0.13
CA VAL A 221 -9.15 12.02 -1.18
C VAL A 221 -9.85 10.69 -1.47
N MET A 222 -9.09 9.60 -1.60
CA MET A 222 -9.67 8.26 -1.80
C MET A 222 -10.62 7.87 -0.65
N ASP A 223 -10.19 8.00 0.62
CA ASP A 223 -11.01 7.70 1.79
C ASP A 223 -12.27 8.57 1.83
N LEU A 224 -12.14 9.88 1.58
CA LEU A 224 -13.24 10.82 1.51
C LEU A 224 -14.30 10.38 0.49
N LEU A 225 -13.89 9.99 -0.72
CA LEU A 225 -14.80 9.56 -1.78
C LEU A 225 -15.52 8.25 -1.43
N VAL A 226 -14.81 7.29 -0.85
CA VAL A 226 -15.40 6.03 -0.37
C VAL A 226 -16.44 6.29 0.73
N LEU A 227 -16.10 7.14 1.71
CA LEU A 227 -17.01 7.53 2.79
C LEU A 227 -18.20 8.34 2.28
N ALA A 228 -17.99 9.22 1.30
CA ALA A 228 -19.06 10.00 0.68
C ALA A 228 -20.06 9.09 -0.04
N LEU A 229 -19.57 8.09 -0.79
CA LEU A 229 -20.40 7.07 -1.41
C LEU A 229 -21.18 6.28 -0.34
N ALA A 230 -20.51 5.82 0.72
CA ALA A 230 -21.15 5.09 1.80
C ALA A 230 -22.25 5.92 2.49
N ALA A 231 -21.97 7.18 2.81
CA ALA A 231 -22.90 8.12 3.41
C ALA A 231 -24.10 8.37 2.49
N ALA A 232 -23.89 8.63 1.19
CA ALA A 232 -24.96 8.85 0.22
C ALA A 232 -25.89 7.62 0.08
N LEU A 233 -25.32 6.42 0.02
CA LEU A 233 -26.08 5.17 -0.04
C LEU A 233 -26.88 4.92 1.26
N CYS A 234 -26.35 5.30 2.41
CA CYS A 234 -26.99 5.14 3.71
C CYS A 234 -28.05 6.22 4.00
N ALA A 235 -27.83 7.47 3.58
CA ALA A 235 -28.75 8.58 3.75
C ALA A 235 -30.10 8.32 3.06
N ARG A 236 -30.09 7.67 1.89
CA ARG A 236 -31.32 7.20 1.20
C ARG A 236 -32.18 6.24 2.03
N ARG A 237 -31.60 5.64 3.08
CA ARG A 237 -32.26 4.75 4.04
C ARG A 237 -32.38 5.37 5.43
N ARG A 238 -32.19 6.70 5.55
CA ARG A 238 -32.15 7.45 6.82
C ARG A 238 -31.12 6.89 7.82
N ASN A 239 -30.01 6.34 7.32
CA ASN A 239 -28.89 5.88 8.13
C ASN A 239 -27.72 6.87 7.98
N PHE A 240 -27.38 7.57 9.06
CA PHE A 240 -26.32 8.60 9.08
C PHE A 240 -25.08 8.16 9.88
N TRP A 241 -24.97 6.88 10.27
CA TRP A 241 -23.84 6.39 11.05
C TRP A 241 -22.47 6.52 10.36
N PRO A 242 -22.34 6.50 9.01
CA PRO A 242 -21.06 6.80 8.34
C PRO A 242 -20.67 8.28 8.31
N CYS A 243 -21.61 9.21 8.55
CA CYS A 243 -21.37 10.66 8.39
C CYS A 243 -20.27 11.23 9.33
N PRO A 244 -20.11 10.79 10.59
CA PRO A 244 -19.01 11.25 11.44
C PRO A 244 -17.63 10.95 10.84
N ALA A 245 -17.45 9.78 10.23
CA ALA A 245 -16.20 9.43 9.54
C ALA A 245 -15.96 10.35 8.34
N LEU A 246 -17.00 10.60 7.52
CA LEU A 246 -16.93 11.52 6.40
C LEU A 246 -16.57 12.95 6.83
N ALA A 247 -17.19 13.46 7.90
CA ALA A 247 -16.92 14.80 8.42
C ALA A 247 -15.48 14.92 8.95
N ALA A 248 -14.99 13.90 9.65
CA ALA A 248 -13.62 13.88 10.16
C ALA A 248 -12.58 13.77 9.03
N ALA A 249 -12.83 12.94 8.01
CA ALA A 249 -11.99 12.86 6.82
C ALA A 249 -11.94 14.19 6.06
N ALA A 250 -13.09 14.86 5.91
CA ALA A 250 -13.16 16.18 5.29
C ALA A 250 -12.40 17.24 6.10
N ALA A 251 -12.56 17.27 7.42
CA ALA A 251 -11.84 18.18 8.31
C ALA A 251 -10.33 17.94 8.26
N GLY A 252 -9.90 16.68 8.30
CA GLY A 252 -8.49 16.31 8.20
C GLY A 252 -7.86 16.71 6.87
N LEU A 253 -8.53 16.40 5.75
CA LEU A 253 -8.08 16.84 4.43
C LEU A 253 -8.03 18.37 4.33
N LEU A 254 -9.03 19.08 4.89
CA LEU A 254 -9.05 20.54 4.91
C LEU A 254 -7.82 21.11 5.62
N ILE A 255 -7.53 20.63 6.84
CA ILE A 255 -6.33 21.03 7.60
C ILE A 255 -5.06 20.83 6.77
N ASN A 256 -4.95 19.69 6.07
CA ASN A 256 -3.79 19.37 5.24
C ASN A 256 -3.64 20.32 4.05
N ILE A 257 -4.70 20.58 3.29
CA ILE A 257 -4.63 21.41 2.08
C ILE A 257 -4.52 22.90 2.40
N THR A 258 -5.06 23.36 3.53
CA THR A 258 -4.97 24.76 3.96
C THR A 258 -3.71 25.06 4.78
N ALA A 259 -2.89 24.04 5.08
CA ALA A 259 -1.67 24.23 5.85
C ALA A 259 -0.68 25.15 5.10
N PRO A 260 0.09 25.98 5.82
CA PRO A 260 1.08 26.87 5.21
C PRO A 260 2.10 26.12 4.36
N GLY A 261 2.60 24.97 4.84
CA GLY A 261 3.59 24.18 4.10
C GLY A 261 3.06 23.68 2.76
N THR A 262 1.78 23.31 2.69
CA THR A 262 1.15 22.92 1.41
C THR A 262 1.15 24.07 0.40
N GLN A 263 0.95 25.30 0.85
CA GLN A 263 1.03 26.48 -0.02
C GLN A 263 2.47 26.73 -0.51
N VAL A 264 3.47 26.57 0.37
CA VAL A 264 4.90 26.68 0.00
C VAL A 264 5.22 25.67 -1.11
N ARG A 265 4.86 24.41 -0.94
CA ARG A 265 5.12 23.37 -1.95
C ARG A 265 4.31 23.55 -3.23
N ALA A 266 3.07 24.02 -3.13
CA ALA A 266 2.27 24.33 -4.32
C ALA A 266 2.90 25.45 -5.15
N GLY A 267 3.55 26.44 -4.51
CA GLY A 267 4.27 27.53 -5.19
C GLY A 267 5.52 27.07 -5.96
N GLY A 268 6.11 25.94 -5.58
CA GLY A 268 7.28 25.35 -6.27
C GLY A 268 6.94 24.41 -7.43
N LEU A 269 5.65 24.19 -7.71
CA LEU A 269 5.20 23.23 -8.73
C LEU A 269 4.55 23.94 -9.93
N ALA A 270 4.93 23.52 -11.14
CA ALA A 270 4.28 23.97 -12.37
C ALA A 270 2.93 23.24 -12.54
N GLN A 271 1.84 23.89 -12.15
CA GLN A 271 0.50 23.33 -12.26
C GLN A 271 0.06 23.23 -13.73
N ALA A 272 -0.56 22.12 -14.09
CA ALA A 272 -1.22 21.97 -15.39
C ALA A 272 -2.56 22.72 -15.41
N GLY A 273 -3.06 23.05 -16.61
CA GLY A 273 -4.41 23.61 -16.73
C GLY A 273 -5.44 22.64 -16.16
N PHE A 274 -6.46 23.12 -15.43
CA PHE A 274 -7.44 22.24 -14.78
C PHE A 274 -8.12 21.27 -15.77
N ALA A 275 -8.57 21.77 -16.92
CA ALA A 275 -9.21 20.94 -17.96
C ALA A 275 -8.25 19.91 -18.55
N GLU A 276 -6.98 20.30 -18.74
CA GLU A 276 -5.92 19.41 -19.20
C GLU A 276 -5.66 18.30 -18.18
N ALA A 277 -5.57 18.64 -16.89
CA ALA A 277 -5.39 17.68 -15.81
C ALA A 277 -6.56 16.69 -15.72
N VAL A 278 -7.81 17.15 -15.89
CA VAL A 278 -9.00 16.29 -15.95
C VAL A 278 -8.90 15.31 -17.11
N ALA A 279 -8.61 15.78 -18.33
CA ALA A 279 -8.52 14.94 -19.51
C ALA A 279 -7.34 13.95 -19.42
N LYS A 280 -6.15 14.43 -19.07
CA LYS A 280 -4.94 13.60 -18.90
C LYS A 280 -5.16 12.52 -17.86
N SER A 281 -5.65 12.86 -16.67
CA SER A 281 -5.87 11.87 -15.60
C SER A 281 -6.90 10.82 -15.98
N PHE A 282 -7.93 11.16 -16.76
CA PHE A 282 -8.91 10.20 -17.26
C PHE A 282 -8.25 9.21 -18.23
N VAL A 283 -7.46 9.71 -19.18
CA VAL A 283 -6.71 8.87 -20.14
C VAL A 283 -5.70 7.98 -19.40
N LEU A 284 -4.94 8.54 -18.46
CA LEU A 284 -3.97 7.79 -17.66
C LEU A 284 -4.63 6.69 -16.82
N ALA A 285 -5.78 6.98 -16.20
CA ALA A 285 -6.55 5.96 -15.49
C ALA A 285 -7.00 4.83 -16.43
N ALA A 286 -7.51 5.16 -17.62
CA ALA A 286 -7.93 4.17 -18.62
C ALA A 286 -6.77 3.30 -19.13
N LEU A 287 -5.60 3.92 -19.39
CA LEU A 287 -4.40 3.19 -19.79
C LEU A 287 -3.94 2.23 -18.71
N GLN A 288 -3.97 2.65 -17.44
CA GLN A 288 -3.60 1.77 -16.32
C GLN A 288 -4.56 0.60 -16.15
N TRP A 289 -5.87 0.80 -16.38
CA TRP A 289 -6.82 -0.32 -16.42
C TRP A 289 -6.41 -1.35 -17.47
N VAL A 290 -6.09 -0.93 -18.69
CA VAL A 290 -5.69 -1.86 -19.75
C VAL A 290 -4.40 -2.59 -19.39
N ARG A 291 -3.40 -1.90 -18.83
CA ARG A 291 -2.11 -2.51 -18.48
C ARG A 291 -2.19 -3.49 -17.31
N TRP A 292 -3.07 -3.23 -16.34
CA TRP A 292 -3.22 -4.08 -15.15
C TRP A 292 -4.19 -5.24 -15.35
N LEU A 293 -4.84 -5.34 -16.51
CA LEU A 293 -5.60 -6.53 -16.91
C LEU A 293 -4.64 -7.62 -17.41
N ASP A 294 -3.85 -8.15 -16.49
CA ASP A 294 -2.78 -9.12 -16.74
C ASP A 294 -3.09 -10.53 -16.17
N VAL A 295 -2.18 -11.48 -16.43
CA VAL A 295 -2.32 -12.87 -16.00
C VAL A 295 -2.33 -13.00 -14.47
N PRO A 296 -1.46 -12.31 -13.69
CA PRO A 296 -1.51 -12.34 -12.23
C PRO A 296 -2.83 -11.84 -11.65
N LEU A 297 -3.41 -10.77 -12.20
CA LEU A 297 -4.73 -10.31 -11.79
C LEU A 297 -5.80 -11.39 -12.05
N LEU A 298 -5.79 -12.02 -13.23
CA LEU A 298 -6.75 -13.10 -13.53
C LEU A 298 -6.59 -14.29 -12.57
N CYS A 299 -5.35 -14.65 -12.21
CA CYS A 299 -5.08 -15.65 -11.18
C CYS A 299 -5.65 -15.24 -9.82
N LEU A 300 -5.47 -13.97 -9.43
CA LEU A 300 -5.99 -13.44 -8.18
C LEU A 300 -7.53 -13.48 -8.14
N LEU A 301 -8.21 -13.02 -9.19
CA LEU A 301 -9.67 -13.06 -9.29
C LEU A 301 -10.17 -14.51 -9.24
N ALA A 302 -9.53 -15.44 -9.96
CA ALA A 302 -9.86 -16.86 -9.88
C ALA A 302 -9.73 -17.44 -8.46
N LEU A 303 -8.71 -17.03 -7.70
CA LEU A 303 -8.53 -17.42 -6.29
C LEU A 303 -9.58 -16.79 -5.35
N LEU A 304 -10.05 -15.58 -5.66
CA LEU A 304 -11.09 -14.87 -4.93
C LEU A 304 -12.51 -15.35 -5.26
N ALA A 305 -12.68 -16.01 -6.41
CA ALA A 305 -13.99 -16.32 -6.96
C ALA A 305 -14.90 -17.09 -6.00
N LEU A 306 -14.41 -18.19 -5.40
CA LEU A 306 -15.19 -19.00 -4.46
C LEU A 306 -15.50 -18.23 -3.17
N PRO A 307 -14.52 -17.61 -2.47
CA PRO A 307 -14.79 -16.71 -1.35
C PRO A 307 -15.84 -15.64 -1.62
N LEU A 308 -15.70 -14.88 -2.70
CA LEU A 308 -16.55 -13.72 -2.96
C LEU A 308 -17.95 -14.13 -3.40
N ARG A 309 -18.09 -15.21 -4.19
CA ARG A 309 -19.38 -15.85 -4.45
C ARG A 309 -20.08 -16.24 -3.15
N ARG A 310 -19.36 -16.86 -2.20
CA ARG A 310 -19.93 -17.26 -0.89
C ARG A 310 -20.41 -16.05 -0.08
N LEU A 311 -19.67 -14.95 -0.10
CA LEU A 311 -20.11 -13.71 0.55
C LEU A 311 -21.34 -13.11 -0.15
N ALA A 312 -21.41 -13.19 -1.49
CA ALA A 312 -22.52 -12.65 -2.27
C ALA A 312 -23.87 -13.35 -1.99
N GLN A 313 -23.82 -14.62 -1.57
CA GLN A 313 -24.98 -15.41 -1.12
C GLN A 313 -25.55 -14.95 0.23
N SER A 314 -24.90 -14.02 0.93
CA SER A 314 -25.34 -13.55 2.24
C SER A 314 -26.72 -12.89 2.20
N ARG A 315 -27.61 -13.31 3.12
CA ARG A 315 -28.92 -12.69 3.33
C ARG A 315 -28.85 -11.34 4.06
N ALA A 316 -27.68 -10.96 4.59
CA ALA A 316 -27.49 -9.66 5.23
C ALA A 316 -27.63 -8.49 4.23
N LEU A 317 -27.42 -8.77 2.93
CA LEU A 317 -27.60 -7.82 1.84
C LEU A 317 -28.88 -8.13 1.06
N PRO A 318 -29.66 -7.10 0.66
CA PRO A 318 -30.83 -7.29 -0.20
C PRO A 318 -30.43 -7.48 -1.67
N ASP A 319 -31.27 -8.16 -2.47
CA ASP A 319 -30.99 -8.45 -3.89
C ASP A 319 -30.77 -7.17 -4.72
N ARG A 320 -31.39 -6.05 -4.33
CA ARG A 320 -31.19 -4.75 -4.97
C ARG A 320 -29.73 -4.29 -5.00
N THR A 321 -28.90 -4.72 -4.05
CA THR A 321 -27.47 -4.42 -4.01
C THR A 321 -26.76 -4.94 -5.25
N PHE A 322 -27.22 -6.07 -5.79
CA PHE A 322 -26.58 -6.77 -6.90
C PHE A 322 -27.18 -6.42 -8.28
N ARG A 323 -28.17 -5.52 -8.35
CA ARG A 323 -28.83 -5.17 -9.62
C ARG A 323 -27.91 -4.41 -10.60
N ARG A 324 -26.82 -3.83 -10.10
CA ARG A 324 -25.89 -3.00 -10.89
C ARG A 324 -24.46 -3.55 -10.76
N PRO A 325 -24.13 -4.69 -11.40
CA PRO A 325 -22.78 -5.27 -11.32
C PRO A 325 -21.72 -4.31 -11.88
N TRP A 326 -22.07 -3.46 -12.85
CA TRP A 326 -21.21 -2.40 -13.41
C TRP A 326 -20.85 -1.29 -12.41
N ALA A 327 -21.54 -1.19 -11.26
CA ALA A 327 -21.22 -0.18 -10.27
C ALA A 327 -19.85 -0.41 -9.63
N GLY A 328 -19.40 -1.66 -9.52
CA GLY A 328 -18.05 -2.01 -9.08
C GLY A 328 -16.97 -1.33 -9.94
N PRO A 329 -16.84 -1.68 -11.23
CA PRO A 329 -15.80 -1.13 -12.08
C PRO A 329 -15.95 0.38 -12.29
N ALA A 330 -17.17 0.91 -12.35
CA ALA A 330 -17.40 2.35 -12.46
C ALA A 330 -16.87 3.13 -11.24
N VAL A 331 -17.15 2.66 -10.02
CA VAL A 331 -16.64 3.31 -8.80
C VAL A 331 -15.12 3.19 -8.72
N THR A 332 -14.55 2.02 -9.04
CA THR A 332 -13.10 1.81 -9.07
C THR A 332 -12.41 2.76 -10.05
N PHE A 333 -12.97 2.94 -11.24
CA PHE A 333 -12.43 3.86 -12.23
C PHE A 333 -12.46 5.31 -11.72
N VAL A 334 -13.57 5.75 -11.12
CA VAL A 334 -13.68 7.11 -10.55
C VAL A 334 -12.69 7.33 -9.41
N LEU A 335 -12.49 6.35 -8.53
CA LEU A 335 -11.50 6.45 -7.46
C LEU A 335 -10.07 6.58 -8.01
N MET A 336 -9.70 5.73 -8.96
CA MET A 336 -8.38 5.81 -9.60
C MET A 336 -8.17 7.14 -10.34
N TRP A 337 -9.18 7.57 -11.10
CA TRP A 337 -9.17 8.85 -11.79
C TRP A 337 -8.96 10.00 -10.81
N ALA A 338 -9.70 10.04 -9.69
CA ALA A 338 -9.55 11.08 -8.68
C ALA A 338 -8.16 11.07 -8.01
N MET A 339 -7.60 9.88 -7.77
CA MET A 339 -6.25 9.73 -7.21
C MET A 339 -5.15 10.20 -8.18
N ILE A 340 -5.30 9.94 -9.49
CA ILE A 340 -4.36 10.36 -10.54
C ILE A 340 -4.57 11.84 -10.92
N PHE A 341 -5.78 12.37 -10.78
CA PHE A 341 -6.08 13.78 -11.04
C PHE A 341 -5.18 14.72 -10.24
N LEU A 342 -4.97 14.44 -8.95
CA LEU A 342 -4.19 15.30 -8.08
C LEU A 342 -2.74 15.52 -8.58
N PRO A 343 -1.92 14.47 -8.83
CA PRO A 343 -0.60 14.66 -9.41
C PRO A 343 -0.64 15.14 -10.87
N SER A 344 -1.69 14.85 -11.65
CA SER A 344 -1.83 15.41 -13.00
C SER A 344 -2.00 16.93 -12.96
N TYR A 345 -2.73 17.43 -11.96
CA TYR A 345 -2.94 18.85 -11.77
C TYR A 345 -1.70 19.55 -11.19
N THR A 346 -1.07 18.95 -10.18
CA THR A 346 0.05 19.61 -9.48
C THR A 346 1.42 19.34 -10.11
N MET A 347 1.60 18.25 -10.85
CA MET A 347 2.90 17.84 -11.40
C MET A 347 2.86 17.59 -12.92
N GLY A 348 1.71 17.78 -13.57
CA GLY A 348 1.55 17.59 -15.02
C GLY A 348 1.58 16.14 -15.52
N GLY A 349 1.60 15.14 -14.63
CA GLY A 349 1.75 13.73 -14.98
C GLY A 349 1.05 12.74 -14.04
N ILE A 350 1.34 11.45 -14.19
CA ILE A 350 0.68 10.36 -13.43
C ILE A 350 1.05 10.33 -11.94
N GLY A 351 2.14 11.01 -11.55
CA GLY A 351 2.67 11.04 -10.20
C GLY A 351 3.81 10.04 -9.95
N ALA A 352 4.33 10.03 -8.72
CA ALA A 352 5.43 9.17 -8.30
C ALA A 352 5.02 7.68 -8.18
N GLY A 353 6.00 6.77 -8.14
CA GLY A 353 5.74 5.33 -8.07
C GLY A 353 4.99 4.93 -6.80
N ARG A 354 5.33 5.50 -5.64
CA ARG A 354 4.58 5.33 -4.37
C ARG A 354 3.10 5.69 -4.46
N LEU A 355 2.74 6.70 -5.24
CA LEU A 355 1.36 7.07 -5.50
C LEU A 355 0.69 6.01 -6.37
N LEU A 356 1.39 5.57 -7.43
CA LEU A 356 0.86 4.55 -8.32
C LEU A 356 0.63 3.22 -7.59
N ASN A 357 1.45 2.89 -6.58
CA ASN A 357 1.24 1.72 -5.72
C ASN A 357 -0.14 1.73 -5.06
N VAL A 358 -0.54 2.84 -4.43
CA VAL A 358 -1.87 2.93 -3.79
C VAL A 358 -3.02 2.98 -4.81
N VAL A 359 -2.79 3.52 -6.00
CA VAL A 359 -3.78 3.48 -7.09
C VAL A 359 -3.99 2.04 -7.57
N TRP A 360 -2.91 1.28 -7.75
CA TRP A 360 -2.96 -0.13 -8.16
C TRP A 360 -3.59 -1.02 -7.07
N MET A 361 -3.27 -0.79 -5.79
CA MET A 361 -3.95 -1.52 -4.70
C MET A 361 -5.45 -1.19 -4.63
N THR A 362 -5.84 0.06 -4.88
CA THR A 362 -7.25 0.47 -5.03
C THR A 362 -7.93 -0.26 -6.20
N PHE A 363 -7.24 -0.40 -7.33
CA PHE A 363 -7.71 -1.14 -8.49
C PHE A 363 -7.99 -2.62 -8.15
N VAL A 364 -7.03 -3.30 -7.52
CA VAL A 364 -7.17 -4.71 -7.10
C VAL A 364 -8.36 -4.91 -6.16
N LEU A 365 -8.50 -4.08 -5.12
CA LEU A 365 -9.65 -4.16 -4.21
C LEU A 365 -10.97 -3.84 -4.93
N GLY A 366 -10.94 -2.87 -5.84
CA GLY A 366 -12.07 -2.49 -6.67
C GLY A 366 -12.58 -3.63 -7.56
N LEU A 367 -11.66 -4.39 -8.17
CA LEU A 367 -12.01 -5.56 -8.96
C LEU A 367 -12.50 -6.73 -8.10
N ALA A 368 -11.96 -6.92 -6.89
CA ALA A 368 -12.55 -7.86 -5.93
C ALA A 368 -14.01 -7.48 -5.60
N VAL A 369 -14.31 -6.19 -5.33
CA VAL A 369 -15.69 -5.73 -5.13
C VAL A 369 -16.55 -5.94 -6.38
N SER A 370 -15.98 -5.71 -7.57
CA SER A 370 -16.66 -5.93 -8.85
C SER A 370 -17.04 -7.39 -9.05
N GLU A 371 -16.13 -8.31 -8.76
CA GLU A 371 -16.36 -9.76 -8.80
C GLU A 371 -17.45 -10.18 -7.79
N PHE A 372 -17.41 -9.65 -6.56
CA PHE A 372 -18.46 -9.87 -5.56
C PHE A 372 -19.85 -9.44 -6.06
N LEU A 373 -19.95 -8.26 -6.68
CA LEU A 373 -21.20 -7.77 -7.25
C LEU A 373 -21.66 -8.60 -8.45
N LEU A 374 -20.72 -9.04 -9.29
CA LEU A 374 -20.99 -9.89 -10.45
C LEU A 374 -21.59 -11.23 -10.02
N PHE A 375 -21.00 -11.93 -9.05
CA PHE A 375 -21.54 -13.22 -8.60
C PHE A 375 -22.92 -13.09 -7.98
N GLY A 376 -23.15 -12.05 -7.16
CA GLY A 376 -24.48 -11.82 -6.62
C GLY A 376 -25.50 -11.45 -7.71
N TRP A 377 -25.09 -10.74 -8.76
CA TRP A 377 -25.96 -10.46 -9.91
C TRP A 377 -26.33 -11.75 -10.66
N LEU A 378 -25.34 -12.59 -10.96
CA LEU A 378 -25.56 -13.87 -11.64
C LEU A 378 -26.51 -14.79 -10.87
N GLU A 379 -26.22 -15.06 -9.60
CA GLU A 379 -27.00 -16.04 -8.82
C GLU A 379 -28.32 -15.48 -8.30
N ARG A 380 -28.36 -14.22 -7.83
CA ARG A 380 -29.53 -13.67 -7.12
C ARG A 380 -30.46 -12.84 -7.99
N VAL A 381 -29.96 -12.23 -9.06
CA VAL A 381 -30.75 -11.38 -9.97
C VAL A 381 -31.08 -12.12 -11.25
N ARG A 382 -30.11 -12.83 -11.83
CA ARG A 382 -30.28 -13.57 -13.10
C ARG A 382 -30.66 -15.04 -12.91
N GLY A 383 -30.66 -15.56 -11.68
CA GLY A 383 -31.01 -16.95 -11.37
C GLY A 383 -30.04 -18.00 -11.96
N HIS A 384 -28.86 -17.60 -12.40
CA HIS A 384 -27.85 -18.51 -12.94
C HIS A 384 -27.17 -19.25 -11.78
N SER A 385 -27.40 -20.55 -11.65
CA SER A 385 -26.80 -21.34 -10.57
C SER A 385 -25.35 -21.69 -10.87
N LEU A 386 -24.41 -21.17 -10.07
CA LEU A 386 -22.99 -21.53 -10.14
C LEU A 386 -22.66 -22.76 -9.28
N ALA A 387 -23.69 -23.49 -8.80
CA ALA A 387 -23.49 -24.73 -8.05
C ALA A 387 -22.79 -25.82 -8.86
N GLY A 388 -22.92 -25.80 -10.19
CA GLY A 388 -22.17 -26.69 -11.09
C GLY A 388 -20.65 -26.53 -10.95
N ALA A 389 -20.16 -25.28 -11.00
CA ALA A 389 -18.74 -24.97 -10.82
C ALA A 389 -18.22 -25.40 -9.44
N GLU A 390 -19.02 -25.21 -8.40
CA GLU A 390 -18.64 -25.68 -7.05
C GLU A 390 -18.59 -27.20 -6.95
N ARG A 391 -19.52 -27.92 -7.58
CA ARG A 391 -19.49 -29.38 -7.66
C ARG A 391 -18.28 -29.88 -8.42
N LEU A 392 -17.86 -29.19 -9.48
CA LEU A 392 -16.62 -29.48 -10.21
C LEU A 392 -15.39 -29.33 -9.29
N CYS A 393 -15.28 -28.20 -8.56
CA CYS A 393 -14.20 -28.00 -7.59
C CYS A 393 -14.20 -29.07 -6.49
N ALA A 394 -15.39 -29.50 -6.03
CA ALA A 394 -15.53 -30.57 -5.05
C ALA A 394 -15.12 -31.94 -5.61
N ALA A 395 -15.50 -32.25 -6.86
CA ALA A 395 -15.10 -33.48 -7.55
C ALA A 395 -13.57 -33.57 -7.72
N HIS A 396 -12.91 -32.43 -7.95
CA HIS A 396 -11.46 -32.33 -8.10
C HIS A 396 -10.75 -31.80 -6.84
N ALA A 397 -11.32 -32.03 -5.64
CA ALA A 397 -10.79 -31.46 -4.40
C ALA A 397 -9.30 -31.78 -4.10
N ARG A 398 -8.75 -32.85 -4.68
CA ARG A 398 -7.32 -33.20 -4.61
C ARG A 398 -6.42 -32.35 -5.52
N ALA A 399 -6.95 -31.86 -6.65
CA ALA A 399 -6.22 -31.07 -7.64
C ALA A 399 -6.34 -29.55 -7.40
N VAL A 400 -7.47 -29.08 -6.85
CA VAL A 400 -7.67 -27.65 -6.51
C VAL A 400 -6.48 -27.03 -5.74
N PRO A 401 -5.83 -27.71 -4.77
CA PRO A 401 -4.71 -27.10 -4.06
C PRO A 401 -3.49 -26.88 -4.93
N TRP A 402 -3.24 -27.79 -5.87
CA TRP A 402 -2.14 -27.67 -6.81
C TRP A 402 -2.41 -26.56 -7.82
N VAL A 403 -3.65 -26.43 -8.30
CA VAL A 403 -4.04 -25.30 -9.17
C VAL A 403 -3.89 -23.97 -8.44
N ALA A 404 -4.36 -23.88 -7.19
CA ALA A 404 -4.20 -22.67 -6.39
C ALA A 404 -2.72 -22.34 -6.12
N ALA A 405 -1.89 -23.35 -5.86
CA ALA A 405 -0.45 -23.17 -5.71
C ALA A 405 0.20 -22.70 -7.01
N ALA A 406 -0.16 -23.27 -8.15
CA ALA A 406 0.32 -22.85 -9.47
C ALA A 406 -0.07 -21.40 -9.78
N MET A 407 -1.29 -20.98 -9.43
CA MET A 407 -1.73 -19.58 -9.57
C MET A 407 -0.93 -18.64 -8.67
N LEU A 408 -0.61 -19.03 -7.43
CA LEU A 408 0.25 -18.24 -6.56
C LEU A 408 1.67 -18.10 -7.11
N VAL A 409 2.26 -19.19 -7.60
CA VAL A 409 3.57 -19.17 -8.26
C VAL A 409 3.51 -18.28 -9.50
N CYS A 410 2.46 -18.38 -10.32
CA CYS A 410 2.26 -17.51 -11.48
C CYS A 410 2.25 -16.03 -11.11
N ILE A 411 1.54 -15.65 -10.04
CA ILE A 411 1.55 -14.28 -9.50
C ILE A 411 2.96 -13.88 -9.06
N GLY A 412 3.68 -14.78 -8.37
CA GLY A 412 5.03 -14.54 -7.85
C GLY A 412 6.15 -14.63 -8.89
N CYS A 413 5.84 -15.00 -10.13
CA CYS A 413 6.81 -15.06 -11.22
C CYS A 413 6.57 -13.99 -12.29
N ILE A 414 5.32 -13.64 -12.61
CA ILE A 414 5.03 -12.71 -13.72
C ILE A 414 4.97 -11.24 -13.24
N GLY A 415 4.38 -10.95 -12.08
CA GLY A 415 4.21 -9.58 -11.58
C GLY A 415 3.21 -8.74 -12.39
N SER A 416 3.00 -7.48 -11.98
CA SER A 416 2.11 -6.53 -12.66
C SER A 416 2.94 -5.48 -13.41
N HIS A 417 2.48 -5.07 -14.58
CA HIS A 417 3.16 -4.05 -15.41
C HIS A 417 2.66 -2.62 -15.10
N THR A 418 3.38 -1.56 -15.51
CA THR A 418 2.98 -0.14 -15.28
C THR A 418 3.01 0.65 -16.58
N VAL A 419 2.50 1.89 -16.66
CA VAL A 419 2.63 2.77 -17.86
C VAL A 419 3.92 3.62 -17.81
N LYS A 420 4.68 3.60 -16.72
CA LYS A 420 5.81 4.51 -16.57
C LYS A 420 6.96 4.07 -17.48
N GLU A 421 7.34 4.95 -18.40
CA GLU A 421 8.43 4.75 -19.35
C GLU A 421 9.70 4.28 -18.61
N GLY A 422 10.30 3.18 -19.06
CA GLY A 422 11.47 2.55 -18.42
C GLY A 422 11.20 1.58 -17.25
N GLN A 423 9.94 1.38 -16.85
CA GLN A 423 9.55 0.35 -15.86
C GLN A 423 8.78 -0.84 -16.47
N ASP A 424 8.62 -0.85 -17.79
CA ASP A 424 8.15 -2.00 -18.54
C ASP A 424 9.30 -3.01 -18.64
N ASN A 425 9.12 -4.24 -18.13
CA ASN A 425 10.00 -5.43 -18.26
C ASN A 425 10.51 -6.06 -16.94
N ARG A 426 9.97 -5.69 -15.77
CA ARG A 426 10.31 -6.37 -14.50
C ARG A 426 9.26 -7.41 -14.13
N PHE A 427 9.72 -8.52 -13.55
CA PHE A 427 8.89 -9.58 -13.00
C PHE A 427 8.32 -9.20 -11.63
N ALA A 428 7.62 -10.13 -10.98
CA ALA A 428 7.12 -9.94 -9.62
C ALA A 428 8.25 -9.63 -8.63
N THR A 429 7.95 -8.81 -7.61
CA THR A 429 8.89 -8.35 -6.58
C THR A 429 9.77 -9.46 -6.01
N SER A 430 9.21 -10.64 -5.71
CA SER A 430 10.01 -11.72 -5.14
C SER A 430 10.92 -12.42 -6.14
N LEU A 431 10.54 -12.49 -7.43
CA LEU A 431 11.43 -13.04 -8.46
C LEU A 431 12.57 -12.08 -8.76
N GLU A 432 12.29 -10.77 -8.84
CA GLU A 432 13.32 -9.74 -8.97
C GLU A 432 14.28 -9.74 -7.77
N ALA A 433 13.76 -9.94 -6.55
CA ALA A 433 14.61 -10.08 -5.37
C ALA A 433 15.54 -11.30 -5.46
N VAL A 434 15.09 -12.42 -6.05
CA VAL A 434 15.97 -13.57 -6.30
C VAL A 434 17.09 -13.19 -7.27
N TYR A 435 16.79 -12.48 -8.36
CA TYR A 435 17.80 -12.05 -9.32
C TYR A 435 18.82 -11.10 -8.71
N GLU A 436 18.39 -10.07 -7.98
CA GLU A 436 19.30 -9.10 -7.34
C GLU A 436 20.19 -9.75 -6.28
N LEU A 437 19.63 -10.67 -5.47
CA LEU A 437 20.39 -11.42 -4.48
C LEU A 437 21.40 -12.38 -5.12
N ALA A 438 21.02 -13.04 -6.23
CA ALA A 438 21.90 -13.97 -6.94
C ALA A 438 23.02 -13.25 -7.70
N ALA A 439 22.74 -12.07 -8.27
CA ALA A 439 23.71 -11.25 -8.99
C ALA A 439 24.66 -10.45 -8.08
N GLY A 440 24.42 -10.48 -6.76
CA GLY A 440 25.21 -9.72 -5.78
C GLY A 440 24.94 -8.21 -5.78
N GLU A 441 23.88 -7.74 -6.45
CA GLU A 441 23.56 -6.31 -6.61
C GLU A 441 23.18 -5.69 -5.26
N ALA A 442 22.36 -6.39 -4.47
CA ALA A 442 21.93 -5.94 -3.15
C ALA A 442 23.12 -5.77 -2.18
N GLN A 443 24.09 -6.69 -2.25
CA GLN A 443 25.31 -6.67 -1.45
C GLN A 443 26.21 -5.48 -1.84
N ARG A 444 26.39 -5.23 -3.14
CA ARG A 444 27.17 -4.07 -3.62
C ARG A 444 26.55 -2.75 -3.19
N PHE A 445 25.23 -2.60 -3.36
CA PHE A 445 24.50 -1.42 -2.91
C PHE A 445 24.67 -1.16 -1.41
N ALA A 446 24.46 -2.18 -0.58
CA ALA A 446 24.63 -2.05 0.86
C ALA A 446 26.08 -1.70 1.23
N ALA A 447 27.07 -2.36 0.63
CA ALA A 447 28.48 -2.12 0.90
C ALA A 447 28.91 -0.69 0.52
N ALA A 448 28.46 -0.18 -0.63
CA ALA A 448 28.77 1.18 -1.09
C ALA A 448 28.20 2.24 -0.13
N LEU A 449 26.95 2.07 0.32
CA LEU A 449 26.33 2.99 1.27
C LEU A 449 26.88 2.86 2.69
N ASP A 450 27.27 1.67 3.13
CA ASP A 450 27.94 1.46 4.41
C ASP A 450 29.34 2.09 4.42
N ALA A 451 30.08 2.02 3.30
CA ALA A 451 31.37 2.69 3.15
C ALA A 451 31.22 4.22 3.18
N ARG A 452 30.20 4.75 2.49
CA ARG A 452 29.86 6.18 2.53
C ARG A 452 29.48 6.62 3.94
N GLU A 453 28.65 5.84 4.64
CA GLU A 453 28.26 6.13 6.02
C GLU A 453 29.47 6.16 6.96
N ALA A 454 30.40 5.21 6.83
CA ALA A 454 31.61 5.17 7.64
C ALA A 454 32.46 6.45 7.47
N LEU A 455 32.62 6.94 6.23
CA LEU A 455 33.29 8.22 5.96
C LEU A 455 32.53 9.40 6.59
N LEU A 456 31.20 9.40 6.48
CA LEU A 456 30.35 10.42 7.06
C LEU A 456 30.28 10.38 8.59
N TYR A 457 30.65 9.29 9.25
CA TYR A 457 30.82 9.26 10.71
C TYR A 457 32.24 9.55 11.18
N ASP A 458 33.24 9.56 10.30
CA ASP A 458 34.62 9.79 10.71
C ASP A 458 34.82 11.23 11.24
N PRO A 459 35.11 11.45 12.54
CA PRO A 459 35.32 12.78 13.09
C PRO A 459 36.60 13.45 12.54
N ALA A 460 37.53 12.69 11.95
CA ALA A 460 38.72 13.24 11.31
C ALA A 460 38.43 13.90 9.95
N VAL A 461 37.21 13.74 9.41
CA VAL A 461 36.79 14.27 8.10
C VAL A 461 35.65 15.27 8.29
N PRO A 462 35.90 16.50 8.78
CA PRO A 462 34.85 17.50 8.99
C PRO A 462 34.26 18.05 7.68
N ASN A 463 35.06 18.06 6.61
CA ASN A 463 34.65 18.40 5.25
C ASN A 463 34.72 17.13 4.41
N ALA A 464 33.58 16.48 4.19
CA ALA A 464 33.51 15.20 3.51
C ALA A 464 33.23 15.37 2.01
N GLU A 465 34.00 14.67 1.19
CA GLU A 465 33.72 14.51 -0.24
C GLU A 465 33.18 13.11 -0.50
N ILE A 466 32.00 13.03 -1.11
CA ILE A 466 31.34 11.76 -1.45
C ILE A 466 31.05 11.69 -2.94
N THR A 467 30.94 10.48 -3.47
CA THR A 467 30.59 10.25 -4.88
C THR A 467 29.20 9.61 -5.00
N PRO A 468 28.45 9.89 -6.08
CA PRO A 468 27.25 9.14 -6.42
C PRO A 468 27.57 7.66 -6.65
N LEU A 469 26.60 6.78 -6.35
CA LEU A 469 26.68 5.35 -6.60
C LEU A 469 26.96 5.05 -8.07
N ALA A 470 27.79 4.06 -8.35
CA ALA A 470 28.05 3.56 -9.69
C ALA A 470 26.81 2.87 -10.29
N ALA A 471 26.81 2.62 -11.60
CA ALA A 471 25.65 2.04 -12.29
C ALA A 471 25.31 0.61 -11.79
N ASP A 472 26.32 -0.18 -11.44
CA ASP A 472 26.20 -1.55 -10.93
C ASP A 472 25.89 -1.65 -9.43
N GLU A 473 25.82 -0.50 -8.76
CA GLU A 473 25.43 -0.32 -7.35
C GLU A 473 23.98 0.16 -7.22
N ARG A 474 23.19 0.16 -8.31
CA ARG A 474 21.82 0.70 -8.35
C ARG A 474 20.78 -0.42 -8.62
N PRO A 475 20.59 -1.37 -7.68
CA PRO A 475 19.57 -2.42 -7.79
C PRO A 475 18.16 -1.84 -7.86
N TRP A 476 17.30 -2.38 -8.72
CA TRP A 476 15.99 -1.82 -8.99
C TRP A 476 15.05 -1.79 -7.76
N LEU A 477 15.09 -2.82 -6.91
CA LEU A 477 14.21 -2.94 -5.74
C LEU A 477 14.66 -2.10 -4.54
N LEU A 478 15.94 -1.72 -4.45
CA LEU A 478 16.48 -0.98 -3.30
C LEU A 478 16.90 0.46 -3.63
N PHE A 479 17.23 0.75 -4.89
CA PHE A 479 17.67 2.07 -5.33
C PHE A 479 16.50 2.97 -5.73
N TYR A 480 16.16 3.95 -4.87
CA TYR A 480 15.21 5.00 -5.22
C TYR A 480 15.88 6.16 -5.96
N THR A 481 16.85 6.81 -5.30
CA THR A 481 17.65 7.92 -5.84
C THR A 481 18.93 8.06 -5.03
N ASP A 482 19.88 8.84 -5.53
CA ASP A 482 21.10 9.19 -4.82
C ASP A 482 21.35 10.71 -4.76
N VAL A 483 22.45 11.08 -4.11
CA VAL A 483 23.11 12.38 -4.22
C VAL A 483 23.50 12.70 -5.67
N ALA A 484 23.44 13.98 -6.04
CA ALA A 484 23.90 14.50 -7.32
C ALA A 484 25.13 15.38 -7.12
N VAL A 485 26.03 15.44 -8.11
CA VAL A 485 27.24 16.28 -8.06
C VAL A 485 26.86 17.73 -7.75
N GLY A 486 27.56 18.32 -6.79
CA GLY A 486 27.28 19.65 -6.27
C GLY A 486 27.07 19.68 -4.76
N PRO A 487 26.34 20.68 -4.24
CA PRO A 487 26.11 20.81 -2.80
C PRO A 487 25.18 19.70 -2.29
N ASP A 488 25.27 19.42 -0.99
CA ASP A 488 24.32 18.56 -0.30
C ASP A 488 22.90 19.14 -0.35
N LEU A 489 22.00 18.44 -1.05
CA LEU A 489 20.58 18.76 -1.16
C LEU A 489 19.69 17.88 -0.29
N TRP A 490 20.24 16.85 0.35
CA TRP A 490 19.49 15.85 1.12
C TRP A 490 19.71 15.97 2.63
N GLY A 491 20.42 17.00 3.08
CA GLY A 491 20.63 17.28 4.50
C GLY A 491 21.57 16.30 5.18
N LEU A 492 22.52 15.73 4.45
CA LEU A 492 23.59 14.89 5.00
C LEU A 492 24.49 15.67 5.96
N THR A 493 24.77 16.93 5.65
CA THR A 493 25.63 17.82 6.44
C THR A 493 25.11 17.98 7.88
N PRO A 494 23.85 18.42 8.10
CA PRO A 494 23.29 18.47 9.46
C PRO A 494 23.03 17.08 10.05
N TYR A 495 22.73 16.06 9.25
CA TYR A 495 22.48 14.70 9.77
C TYR A 495 23.73 14.07 10.40
N TYR A 496 24.88 14.23 9.75
CA TYR A 496 26.15 13.64 10.19
C TYR A 496 27.04 14.61 10.99
N SER A 497 26.53 15.81 11.33
CA SER A 497 27.29 16.83 12.08
C SER A 497 28.62 17.22 11.40
N LYS A 498 28.61 17.38 10.08
CA LYS A 498 29.77 17.80 9.28
C LYS A 498 29.77 19.32 9.08
N ASP A 499 30.95 19.88 8.85
CA ASP A 499 31.10 21.30 8.44
C ASP A 499 30.63 21.48 6.99
N SER A 500 30.96 20.51 6.13
CA SER A 500 30.43 20.43 4.76
C SER A 500 30.40 18.99 4.24
N VAL A 501 29.43 18.73 3.37
CA VAL A 501 29.39 17.54 2.51
C VAL A 501 29.30 18.01 1.07
N THR A 502 30.31 17.68 0.26
CA THR A 502 30.35 18.01 -1.17
C THR A 502 30.28 16.73 -1.99
N VAL A 503 29.41 16.71 -3.00
CA VAL A 503 29.27 15.57 -3.90
C VAL A 503 30.14 15.81 -5.12
N VAL A 504 31.18 15.00 -5.29
CA VAL A 504 32.15 15.09 -6.37
C VAL A 504 31.90 14.01 -7.42
N ALA A 505 32.38 14.24 -8.64
CA ALA A 505 32.31 13.24 -9.70
C ALA A 505 33.19 12.03 -9.36
N PRO A 506 32.79 10.80 -9.71
CA PRO A 506 33.67 9.64 -9.61
C PRO A 506 34.95 9.88 -10.43
N GLN A 507 36.12 9.69 -9.83
CA GLN A 507 37.39 9.84 -10.56
C GLN A 507 37.49 8.76 -11.65
N GLY A 508 37.49 9.16 -12.93
CA GLY A 508 37.63 8.24 -14.09
C GLY A 508 36.58 8.31 -15.20
N GLN A 509 35.64 9.27 -15.19
CA GLN A 509 34.72 9.54 -16.31
C GLN A 509 34.92 10.95 -16.91
N ASP A 510 36.17 11.33 -17.14
CA ASP A 510 36.47 12.41 -18.07
C ASP A 510 36.42 11.84 -19.50
N GLY A 511 35.33 12.12 -20.22
CA GLY A 511 35.31 12.03 -21.68
C GLY A 511 34.48 10.89 -22.29
N ALA A 512 33.17 11.11 -22.38
CA ALA A 512 32.42 10.80 -23.59
C ALA A 512 31.30 11.83 -23.71
N SER A 513 31.67 12.96 -24.31
CA SER A 513 30.78 14.02 -24.80
C SER A 513 29.73 13.50 -25.77
#